data_AF-B1SZ22-F1
#
_entry.id   AF-B1SZ22-F1
#
_cell.length_a   1.000
_cell.length_b   1.000
_cell.length_c   1.000
_cell.angle_alpha   90.00
_cell.angle_beta   90.00
_cell.angle_gamma   90.00
#
_symmetry.space_group_name_H-M   'P 1'
#
loop_
_entity.id
_entity.type
_entity.pdbx_description
1 polymer ?
#
loop_
_entity_poly.entity_id
_entity_poly.type
_entity_poly.pdbx_seq_one_letter_code
_entity_poly.pdbx_strand_id
1 'polypeptide(L)' 'MLDATGNAYFLEVNTAPGMTDHSLPPKAARSIGIGYSELVVKVLSLTLND' A
#
# COMPACT_ATOMS: atom_id res chain seq x y z
N MET A 1 -9.96 9.58 6.61
CA MET A 1 -10.39 10.95 6.22
C MET A 1 -10.31 11.85 7.43
N LEU A 2 -9.91 13.10 7.29
CA LEU A 2 -9.95 14.08 8.37
C LEU A 2 -11.21 14.94 8.24
N ASP A 3 -11.94 15.17 9.33
CA ASP A 3 -12.98 16.20 9.36
C ASP A 3 -12.35 17.61 9.45
N ALA A 4 -13.21 18.64 9.45
CA ALA A 4 -12.76 20.04 9.53
C ALA A 4 -12.04 20.40 10.84
N THR A 5 -12.16 19.56 11.87
CA THR A 5 -11.51 19.72 13.17
C THR A 5 -10.28 18.82 13.33
N GLY A 6 -9.93 18.06 12.29
CA GLY A 6 -8.75 17.19 12.26
C GLY A 6 -8.96 15.78 12.82
N ASN A 7 -10.20 15.37 13.13
CA ASN A 7 -10.45 14.01 13.63
C ASN A 7 -10.33 13.00 12.48
N ALA A 8 -9.60 11.91 12.72
CA ALA A 8 -9.43 10.84 11.75
C ALA A 8 -10.57 9.82 11.81
N TYR A 9 -11.13 9.51 10.64
CA TYR A 9 -12.15 8.49 10.45
C TYR A 9 -11.63 7.34 9.60
N PHE A 10 -11.91 6.13 10.07
CA PHE A 10 -11.77 4.91 9.27
C PHE A 10 -12.81 4.91 8.16
N LEU A 11 -12.36 4.66 6.92
CA LEU A 11 -13.25 4.54 5.78
C LEU A 11 -13.39 3.08 5.38
N GLU A 12 -12.27 2.46 5.05
CA GLU A 12 -12.20 1.11 4.52
C GLU A 12 -10.80 0.54 4.70
N VAL A 13 -10.71 -0.77 4.48
CA VAL A 13 -9.44 -1.47 4.27
C VAL A 13 -9.49 -2.13 2.89
N ASN A 14 -8.49 -1.84 2.06
CA ASN A 14 -8.33 -2.47 0.76
C ASN A 14 -7.41 -3.68 0.92
N THR A 15 -7.99 -4.87 1.11
CA THR A 15 -7.22 -6.13 1.29
C THR A 15 -6.46 -6.55 0.04
N ALA A 16 -6.99 -6.21 -1.14
CA ALA A 16 -6.34 -6.35 -2.44
C ALA A 16 -6.38 -4.99 -3.18
N PRO A 17 -5.46 -4.08 -2.86
CA PRO A 17 -5.47 -2.74 -3.44
C PRO A 17 -5.02 -2.77 -4.91
N GLY A 18 -5.30 -1.70 -5.64
CA GLY A 18 -4.74 -1.52 -6.99
C GLY A 18 -3.20 -1.52 -6.97
N MET A 19 -2.60 -2.16 -7.98
CA MET A 19 -1.14 -2.34 -8.10
C MET A 19 -0.56 -1.77 -9.42
N THR A 20 -1.31 -0.94 -10.14
CA THR A 20 -0.80 -0.25 -11.34
C THR A 20 0.21 0.84 -10.95
N ASP A 21 0.96 1.35 -11.93
CA ASP A 21 1.89 2.48 -11.77
C ASP A 21 1.26 3.73 -11.13
N HIS A 22 -0.03 3.97 -11.42
CA HIS A 22 -0.83 5.07 -10.89
C HIS A 22 -1.49 4.77 -9.54
N SER A 23 -1.45 3.52 -9.06
CA SER A 23 -2.06 3.12 -7.79
C SER A 23 -1.27 3.62 -6.57
N LEU A 24 -1.96 3.78 -5.43
CA LEU A 24 -1.36 4.34 -4.20
C LEU A 24 -0.26 3.46 -3.57
N PRO A 25 -0.42 2.12 -3.40
CA PRO A 25 0.63 1.32 -2.76
C PRO A 25 1.96 1.33 -3.53
N PRO A 26 2.01 1.15 -4.87
CA PRO A 26 3.26 1.31 -5.62
C PRO A 26 3.87 2.71 -5.51
N LYS A 27 3.05 3.78 -5.48
CA LYS A 27 3.54 5.16 -5.27
C LYS A 27 4.16 5.35 -3.88
N ALA A 28 3.53 4.82 -2.84
CA ALA A 28 4.02 4.91 -1.45
C ALA A 28 5.32 4.11 -1.24
N ALA A 29 5.45 2.94 -1.85
CA ALA A 29 6.71 2.18 -1.82
C ALA A 29 7.85 2.97 -2.50
N ARG A 30 7.59 3.56 -3.67
CA ARG A 30 8.58 4.39 -4.38
C ARG A 30 9.01 5.63 -3.59
N SER A 31 8.11 6.25 -2.82
CA SER A 31 8.48 7.44 -2.02
C SER A 31 9.49 7.15 -0.91
N ILE A 32 9.67 5.88 -0.54
CA ILE A 32 10.69 5.42 0.40
C ILE A 32 11.80 4.60 -0.28
N GLY A 33 11.92 4.67 -1.61
CA GLY A 33 12.99 4.03 -2.38
C GLY A 33 12.75 2.56 -2.74
N ILE A 34 11.59 1.99 -2.45
CA ILE A 34 11.25 0.60 -2.81
C ILE A 34 10.68 0.57 -4.23
N GLY A 35 11.36 -0.18 -5.11
CA GLY A 35 10.92 -0.38 -6.50
C GLY A 35 9.69 -1.29 -6.61
N TYR A 36 8.98 -1.24 -7.75
CA TYR A 36 7.77 -2.06 -7.96
C TYR A 36 8.05 -3.57 -7.87
N SER A 37 9.09 -4.06 -8.55
CA SER A 37 9.45 -5.49 -8.51
C SER A 37 9.82 -5.94 -7.10
N GLU A 38 10.51 -5.09 -6.33
CA GLU A 38 10.85 -5.38 -4.94
C GLU A 38 9.60 -5.44 -4.06
N LEU A 39 8.66 -4.50 -4.23
CA LEU A 39 7.37 -4.53 -3.53
C LEU A 39 6.60 -5.83 -3.82
N VAL A 40 6.54 -6.26 -5.09
CA VAL A 40 5.86 -7.51 -5.48
C VAL A 40 6.51 -8.72 -4.81
N VAL A 41 7.85 -8.81 -4.84
CA VAL A 41 8.57 -9.92 -4.19
C VAL A 41 8.32 -9.93 -2.67
N LYS A 42 8.33 -8.76 -2.00
CA LYS A 42 8.00 -8.67 -0.58
C LYS A 42 6.60 -9.20 -0.29
N VAL A 43 5.58 -8.80 -1.07
CA VAL A 43 4.21 -9.30 -0.91
C VAL A 43 4.14 -10.82 -1.10
N LEU A 44 4.78 -11.36 -2.14
CA LEU A 44 4.82 -12.80 -2.39
C LEU A 44 5.54 -13.56 -1.26
N SER A 45 6.61 -12.99 -0.67
CA SER A 45 7.32 -13.64 0.43
C SER A 45 6.45 -13.86 1.68
N LEU A 46 5.40 -13.04 1.87
CA LEU A 46 4.46 -13.21 2.98
C LEU A 46 3.56 -14.44 2.83
N THR A 47 3.49 -15.04 1.64
CA THR A 47 2.67 -16.24 1.39
C THR A 47 3.45 -17.53 1.61
N LEU A 48 4.75 -17.45 1.90
CA LEU A 48 5.57 -18.60 2.18
C LEU A 48 5.41 -18.94 3.68
N ASN A 49 5.06 -20.19 3.97
CA ASN A 49 5.15 -20.75 5.33
C ASN A 49 6.55 -21.35 5.50
N ASP A 50 7.07 -21.32 6.73
CA ASP A 50 8.28 -22.08 7.10
C ASP A 50 8.10 -23.60 6.89
#